data_AF-A0A1I1S338-F1
#
_entry.id   AF-A0A1I1S338-F1
#
_cell.length_a   1.000
_cell.length_b   1.000
_cell.length_c   1.000
_cell.angle_alpha   90.00
_cell.angle_beta   90.00
_cell.angle_gamma   90.00
#
_symmetry.space_group_name_H-M   'P 1'
#
loop_
_entity.id
_entity.type
_entity.pdbx_description
1 polymer ?
#
loop_
_entity_poly.entity_id
_entity_poly.type
_entity_poly.pdbx_seq_one_letter_code
_entity_poly.pdbx_strand_id
1 'polypeptide(L)'
;MAVFITRAQWGARAPRNRNTDITPGNGGVTIHHVGGTRTARSSHDDCAAQVRSIQNQHMDTNGWADIAYSHLSCVHGHVFQGRGEGYRTAANGTDSGNQDWYAVCGLTGGTPSAYDTMTAELRDAFRLAVARLRALGGAATAINGHLNHLATACPGNLYTWVQNGTLAPGTVRTHTVQAGETLYAIGQRYGVAWTSIADRNGIRDPYLIYVGQRLLISY
;
A
#
# COMPACT_ATOMS: atom_id res chain seq x y z
N MET A 1 -5.93 -0.57 13.75
CA MET A 1 -6.66 -0.39 12.47
C MET A 1 -5.66 0.18 11.48
N ALA A 2 -5.55 -0.38 10.27
CA ALA A 2 -4.69 0.19 9.24
C ALA A 2 -5.11 1.60 8.81
N VAL A 3 -4.14 2.50 8.61
CA VAL A 3 -4.36 3.93 8.29
C VAL A 3 -3.55 4.33 7.07
N PHE A 4 -4.18 5.04 6.13
CA PHE A 4 -3.49 5.60 4.98
C PHE A 4 -2.93 7.00 5.29
N ILE A 5 -1.66 7.22 4.96
CA ILE A 5 -0.90 8.46 5.20
C ILE A 5 -0.50 9.03 3.84
N THR A 6 -1.11 10.16 3.48
CA THR A 6 -0.84 10.90 2.25
C THR A 6 0.59 11.46 2.21
N ARG A 7 1.07 11.79 1.01
CA ARG A 7 2.37 12.45 0.81
C ARG A 7 2.57 13.69 1.68
N ALA A 8 1.54 14.54 1.79
CA ALA A 8 1.60 15.72 2.63
C ALA A 8 1.78 15.38 4.12
N GLN A 9 1.02 14.39 4.62
CA GLN A 9 1.06 13.98 6.03
C GLN A 9 2.41 13.41 6.47
N TRP A 10 3.13 12.69 5.61
CA TRP A 10 4.47 12.19 5.94
C TRP A 10 5.61 13.13 5.55
N GLY A 11 5.30 14.32 5.02
CA GLY A 11 6.30 15.32 4.64
C GLY A 11 7.13 14.90 3.42
N ALA A 12 6.48 14.31 2.42
CA ALA A 12 7.11 13.99 1.15
C ALA A 12 7.62 15.22 0.44
N ARG A 13 8.84 15.17 -0.09
CA ARG A 13 9.26 16.17 -1.08
C ARG A 13 8.59 15.91 -2.43
N ALA A 14 8.56 16.94 -3.27
CA ALA A 14 8.01 16.85 -4.62
C ALA A 14 8.83 15.87 -5.49
N PRO A 15 8.18 15.05 -6.34
CA PRO A 15 8.88 14.23 -7.31
C PRO A 15 9.50 15.10 -8.41
N ARG A 16 10.61 14.67 -9.02
CA ARG A 16 11.22 15.35 -10.18
C ARG A 16 10.36 15.26 -11.44
N ASN A 17 9.65 14.14 -11.61
CA ASN A 17 8.63 13.94 -12.64
C ASN A 17 7.67 12.82 -12.21
N ARG A 18 6.56 12.67 -12.94
CA ARG A 18 5.56 11.63 -12.72
C ARG A 18 5.29 10.90 -14.03
N ASN A 19 5.56 9.60 -14.04
CA ASN A 19 5.30 8.74 -15.19
C ASN A 19 3.94 8.04 -15.03
N THR A 20 3.00 8.29 -15.93
CA THR A 20 1.65 7.68 -15.95
C THR A 20 1.54 6.46 -16.86
N ASP A 21 2.65 6.03 -17.47
CA ASP A 21 2.71 4.82 -18.27
C ASP A 21 2.69 3.58 -17.38
N ILE A 22 1.49 3.19 -16.94
CA ILE A 22 1.27 2.02 -16.10
C ILE A 22 -0.02 1.30 -16.53
N THR A 23 0.04 -0.03 -16.58
CA THR A 23 -1.01 -0.96 -17.03
C THR A 23 -1.27 -2.05 -15.97
N PRO A 24 -1.63 -1.66 -14.72
CA PRO A 24 -1.68 -2.60 -13.59
C PRO A 24 -2.80 -3.65 -13.70
N GLY A 25 -3.71 -3.50 -14.68
CA GLY A 25 -4.70 -4.50 -15.05
C GLY A 25 -4.10 -5.75 -15.74
N ASN A 26 -2.88 -5.66 -16.27
CA ASN A 26 -2.17 -6.80 -16.87
C ASN A 26 -1.46 -7.67 -15.82
N GLY A 27 -1.16 -7.11 -14.65
CA GLY A 27 -0.39 -7.77 -13.60
C GLY A 27 -1.09 -7.71 -12.25
N GLY A 28 -0.89 -6.62 -11.52
CA GLY A 28 -1.49 -6.43 -10.21
C GLY A 28 -0.56 -5.72 -9.23
N VAL A 29 -0.25 -6.37 -8.10
CA VAL A 29 0.59 -5.79 -7.04
C VAL A 29 1.77 -6.68 -6.67
N THR A 30 2.97 -6.11 -6.71
CA THR A 30 4.21 -6.75 -6.28
C THR A 30 4.60 -6.33 -4.87
N ILE A 31 4.93 -7.31 -4.04
CA ILE A 31 5.34 -7.12 -2.65
C ILE A 31 6.85 -7.04 -2.54
N HIS A 32 7.30 -6.07 -1.75
CA HIS A 32 8.69 -5.76 -1.46
C HIS A 32 8.95 -5.68 0.04
N HIS A 33 10.23 -5.77 0.41
CA HIS A 33 10.74 -5.31 1.71
C HIS A 33 11.85 -4.28 1.47
N VAL A 34 12.31 -3.57 2.50
CA VAL A 34 13.33 -2.51 2.32
C VAL A 34 14.70 -3.11 1.98
N GLY A 35 15.08 -4.24 2.58
CA GLY A 35 16.35 -4.88 2.26
C GLY A 35 16.80 -5.98 3.22
N GLY A 36 18.07 -6.37 3.09
CA GLY A 36 18.67 -7.53 3.78
C GLY A 36 18.96 -7.35 5.28
N THR A 37 18.67 -6.19 5.86
CA THR A 37 18.87 -5.91 7.28
C THR A 37 17.54 -5.58 7.97
N ARG A 38 17.38 -5.98 9.22
CA ARG A 38 16.26 -5.55 10.07
C ARG A 38 16.19 -4.03 10.14
N THR A 39 15.01 -3.48 9.94
CA THR A 39 14.78 -2.05 9.76
C THR A 39 13.46 -1.58 10.36
N ALA A 40 12.60 -2.49 10.81
CA ALA A 40 11.34 -2.13 11.45
C ALA A 40 11.58 -1.22 12.65
N ARG A 41 10.83 -0.12 12.72
CA ARG A 41 10.89 0.83 13.84
C ARG A 41 10.06 0.33 15.00
N SER A 42 10.51 0.64 16.22
CA SER A 42 9.76 0.33 17.44
C SER A 42 8.51 1.20 17.56
N SER A 43 8.60 2.51 17.27
CA SER A 43 7.47 3.44 17.25
C SER A 43 7.02 3.78 15.84
N HIS A 44 5.72 4.02 15.67
CA HIS A 44 5.15 4.55 14.43
C HIS A 44 5.67 5.97 14.12
N ASP A 45 5.97 6.76 15.15
CA ASP A 45 6.43 8.15 15.00
C ASP A 45 7.72 8.25 14.17
N ASP A 46 8.53 7.18 14.16
CA ASP A 46 9.78 7.08 13.41
C ASP A 46 9.57 6.65 11.94
N CYS A 47 8.41 6.08 11.60
CA CYS A 47 8.18 5.52 10.27
C CYS A 47 8.15 6.60 9.18
N ALA A 48 7.60 7.78 9.46
CA ALA A 48 7.60 8.86 8.48
C ALA A 48 9.03 9.32 8.15
N ALA A 49 9.92 9.38 9.16
CA ALA A 49 11.34 9.69 8.96
C ALA A 49 12.05 8.61 8.14
N GLN A 50 11.75 7.34 8.40
CA GLN A 50 12.25 6.22 7.60
C GLN A 50 11.83 6.31 6.13
N VAL A 51 10.56 6.60 5.85
CA VAL A 51 10.05 6.75 4.47
C VAL A 51 10.70 7.93 3.75
N ARG A 52 10.90 9.07 4.44
CA ARG A 52 11.67 10.21 3.90
C ARG A 52 13.12 9.83 3.57
N SER A 53 13.78 9.06 4.43
CA SER A 53 15.15 8.57 4.18
C SER A 53 15.21 7.71 2.90
N ILE A 54 14.25 6.79 2.72
CA ILE A 54 14.14 5.97 1.51
C ILE A 54 13.90 6.85 0.27
N GLN A 55 13.01 7.85 0.36
CA GLN A 55 12.80 8.81 -0.74
C GLN A 55 14.07 9.60 -1.07
N ASN A 56 14.81 10.03 -0.06
CA ASN A 56 16.05 10.78 -0.22
C ASN A 56 17.10 9.93 -0.94
N GLN A 57 17.37 8.73 -0.44
CA GLN A 57 18.28 7.78 -1.08
C GLN A 57 17.90 7.53 -2.55
N HIS A 58 16.63 7.27 -2.83
CA HIS A 58 16.17 7.00 -4.19
C HIS A 58 16.40 8.16 -5.16
N MET A 59 16.16 9.41 -4.78
CA MET A 59 16.34 10.52 -5.74
C MET A 59 17.76 11.11 -5.70
N ASP A 60 18.39 11.16 -4.53
CA ASP A 60 19.71 11.81 -4.36
C ASP A 60 20.86 10.86 -4.71
N THR A 61 20.74 9.59 -4.34
CA THR A 61 21.77 8.57 -4.63
C THR A 61 21.48 7.84 -5.94
N ASN A 62 20.26 7.34 -6.14
CA ASN A 62 19.96 6.54 -7.34
C ASN A 62 19.53 7.41 -8.55
N GLY A 63 19.34 8.71 -8.35
CA GLY A 63 18.93 9.62 -9.42
C GLY A 63 17.46 9.50 -9.84
N TRP A 64 16.64 8.70 -9.14
CA TRP A 64 15.27 8.43 -9.53
C TRP A 64 14.35 9.64 -9.37
N ALA A 65 13.22 9.62 -10.07
CA ALA A 65 12.27 10.73 -10.05
C ALA A 65 11.57 10.91 -8.69
N ASP A 66 11.39 9.82 -7.95
CA ASP A 66 10.73 9.76 -6.65
C ASP A 66 11.10 8.45 -5.94
N ILE A 67 10.59 8.26 -4.72
CA ILE A 67 10.55 6.95 -4.07
C ILE A 67 10.03 5.88 -5.04
N ALA A 68 10.67 4.71 -5.08
CA ALA A 68 10.38 3.70 -6.11
C ALA A 68 8.96 3.12 -6.01
N TYR A 69 8.47 2.91 -4.79
CA TYR A 69 7.26 2.14 -4.52
C TYR A 69 5.99 2.96 -4.71
N SER A 70 4.91 2.28 -5.09
CA SER A 70 3.56 2.85 -5.15
C SER A 70 3.07 3.18 -3.74
N HIS A 71 3.18 2.23 -2.81
CA HIS A 71 2.90 2.39 -1.37
C HIS A 71 3.96 1.73 -0.48
N LEU A 72 4.04 2.15 0.78
CA LEU A 72 4.88 1.52 1.80
C LEU A 72 4.06 1.20 3.05
N SER A 73 4.19 0.02 3.63
CA SER A 73 3.42 -0.46 4.78
C SER A 73 4.33 -0.68 6.00
N CYS A 74 4.06 -0.01 7.12
CA CYS A 74 4.84 -0.21 8.34
C CYS A 74 4.25 -1.29 9.26
N VAL A 75 5.08 -1.77 10.19
CA VAL A 75 4.70 -2.81 11.17
C VAL A 75 3.63 -2.35 12.17
N HIS A 76 3.32 -1.06 12.21
CA HIS A 76 2.28 -0.47 13.06
C HIS A 76 0.94 -0.28 12.34
N GLY A 77 0.81 -0.79 11.11
CA GLY A 77 -0.43 -0.74 10.36
C GLY A 77 -0.65 0.55 9.58
N HIS A 78 0.40 1.28 9.20
CA HIS A 78 0.23 2.50 8.42
C HIS A 78 0.73 2.29 6.99
N VAL A 79 -0.04 2.79 6.02
CA VAL A 79 0.28 2.78 4.59
C VAL A 79 0.67 4.18 4.18
N PHE A 80 1.92 4.38 3.84
CA PHE A 80 2.43 5.64 3.30
C PHE A 80 2.26 5.68 1.79
N GLN A 81 1.67 6.77 1.29
CA GLN A 81 1.57 7.03 -0.13
C GLN A 81 2.97 7.27 -0.72
N GLY A 82 3.45 6.37 -1.58
CA GLY A 82 4.66 6.57 -2.38
C GLY A 82 4.33 7.33 -3.65
N ARG A 83 4.61 6.74 -4.81
CA ARG A 83 4.17 7.28 -6.11
C ARG A 83 2.64 7.32 -6.21
N GLY A 84 1.96 6.37 -5.55
CA GLY A 84 0.50 6.27 -5.52
C GLY A 84 -0.09 5.60 -6.76
N GLU A 85 -1.41 5.69 -6.86
CA GLU A 85 -2.20 5.14 -7.96
C GLU A 85 -1.98 5.92 -9.26
N GLY A 86 -2.02 5.22 -10.41
CA GLY A 86 -1.87 5.81 -11.74
C GLY A 86 -0.44 6.19 -12.13
N TYR A 87 0.55 5.90 -11.28
CA TYR A 87 1.95 6.24 -11.55
C TYR A 87 2.86 5.01 -11.53
N ARG A 88 3.67 4.88 -12.58
CA ARG A 88 4.62 3.78 -12.79
C ARG A 88 5.62 3.69 -11.63
N THR A 89 5.80 2.50 -11.09
CA THR A 89 6.83 2.21 -10.06
C THR A 89 8.23 2.14 -10.68
N ALA A 90 9.27 2.12 -9.85
CA ALA A 90 10.64 1.81 -10.26
C ALA A 90 11.24 0.64 -9.46
N ALA A 91 10.38 -0.12 -8.77
CA ALA A 91 10.83 -1.11 -7.79
C ALA A 91 10.99 -2.53 -8.36
N ASN A 92 10.36 -2.87 -9.48
CA ASN A 92 10.20 -4.27 -9.93
C ASN A 92 11.35 -4.77 -10.83
N GLY A 93 12.38 -3.94 -11.08
CA GLY A 93 13.62 -4.33 -11.77
C GLY A 93 13.53 -4.59 -13.28
N THR A 94 12.33 -4.65 -13.87
CA THR A 94 12.12 -4.78 -15.32
C THR A 94 11.11 -3.74 -15.81
N ASP A 95 11.13 -3.44 -17.11
CA ASP A 95 10.18 -2.50 -17.70
C ASP A 95 8.74 -3.00 -17.57
N SER A 96 8.46 -4.24 -17.99
CA SER A 96 7.13 -4.85 -17.85
C SER A 96 6.72 -4.98 -16.39
N GLY A 97 7.64 -5.34 -15.49
CA GLY A 97 7.37 -5.37 -14.06
C GLY A 97 6.94 -4.01 -13.54
N ASN A 98 7.62 -2.93 -13.93
CA ASN A 98 7.27 -1.58 -13.50
C ASN A 98 6.01 -1.01 -14.16
N GLN A 99 5.65 -1.48 -15.37
CA GLN A 99 4.48 -1.05 -16.13
C GLN A 99 3.23 -1.81 -15.71
N ASP A 100 3.27 -3.14 -15.63
CA ASP A 100 2.09 -3.98 -15.40
C ASP A 100 1.78 -4.22 -13.92
N TRP A 101 2.66 -3.79 -13.00
CA TRP A 101 2.51 -4.05 -11.58
C TRP A 101 2.80 -2.81 -10.74
N TYR A 102 1.91 -2.50 -9.80
CA TYR A 102 2.27 -1.62 -8.70
C TYR A 102 3.25 -2.30 -7.75
N ALA A 103 3.92 -1.52 -6.89
CA ALA A 103 4.82 -2.04 -5.87
C ALA A 103 4.43 -1.56 -4.47
N VAL A 104 4.29 -2.49 -3.52
CA VAL A 104 4.06 -2.20 -2.10
C VAL A 104 5.23 -2.73 -1.28
N CYS A 105 5.93 -1.84 -0.57
CA CYS A 105 7.08 -2.21 0.27
C CYS A 105 6.69 -2.29 1.75
N GLY A 106 6.99 -3.41 2.42
CA GLY A 106 6.98 -3.47 3.87
C GLY A 106 8.19 -2.71 4.42
N LEU A 107 8.00 -1.88 5.45
CA LEU A 107 9.09 -1.27 6.23
C LEU A 107 9.70 -2.31 7.19
N THR A 108 10.11 -3.43 6.60
CA THR A 108 10.73 -4.58 7.22
C THR A 108 11.94 -4.99 6.39
N GLY A 109 12.78 -5.83 6.95
CA GLY A 109 13.92 -6.41 6.25
C GLY A 109 14.54 -7.55 7.05
N GLY A 110 15.72 -7.95 6.62
CA GLY A 110 16.53 -8.96 7.28
C GLY A 110 16.92 -10.11 6.37
N THR A 111 17.40 -11.18 6.99
CA THR A 111 17.89 -12.40 6.33
C THR A 111 17.12 -13.63 6.82
N PRO A 112 17.26 -14.80 6.17
CA PRO A 112 16.62 -16.04 6.63
C PRO A 112 16.81 -16.39 8.11
N SER A 113 17.91 -15.95 8.74
CA SER A 113 18.18 -16.17 10.16
C SER A 113 17.72 -15.04 11.08
N ALA A 114 17.35 -13.87 10.53
CA ALA A 114 17.07 -12.67 11.32
C ALA A 114 16.19 -11.67 10.56
N TYR A 115 14.93 -12.01 10.33
CA TYR A 115 13.93 -11.06 9.80
C TYR A 115 13.28 -10.21 10.89
N ASP A 116 12.78 -9.05 10.50
CA ASP A 116 11.83 -8.29 11.31
C ASP A 116 10.53 -9.08 11.52
N THR A 117 9.88 -8.80 12.66
CA THR A 117 8.60 -9.40 13.01
C THR A 117 7.50 -8.95 12.03
N MET A 118 6.79 -9.92 11.47
CA MET A 118 5.61 -9.68 10.64
C MET A 118 4.36 -9.58 11.53
N THR A 119 3.96 -8.35 11.86
CA THR A 119 2.83 -8.09 12.78
C THR A 119 1.47 -8.24 12.09
N ALA A 120 0.40 -8.37 12.89
CA ALA A 120 -0.97 -8.38 12.38
C ALA A 120 -1.32 -7.04 11.71
N GLU A 121 -0.82 -5.95 12.26
CA GLU A 121 -0.99 -4.59 11.77
C GLU A 121 -0.30 -4.40 10.42
N LEU A 122 0.90 -4.97 10.23
CA LEU A 122 1.58 -4.96 8.92
C LEU A 122 0.72 -5.63 7.85
N ARG A 123 0.18 -6.81 8.16
CA ARG A 123 -0.72 -7.54 7.25
C ARG A 123 -1.92 -6.68 6.87
N ASP A 124 -2.52 -6.03 7.86
CA ASP A 124 -3.65 -5.14 7.64
C ASP A 124 -3.31 -3.93 6.77
N ALA A 125 -2.10 -3.36 6.92
CA ALA A 125 -1.60 -2.29 6.06
C ALA A 125 -1.40 -2.77 4.62
N PHE A 126 -0.81 -3.95 4.41
CA PHE A 126 -0.71 -4.51 3.06
C PHE A 126 -2.08 -4.73 2.41
N ARG A 127 -3.06 -5.28 3.13
CA ARG A 127 -4.42 -5.46 2.62
C ARG A 127 -5.06 -4.13 2.22
N LEU A 128 -4.90 -3.09 3.04
CA LEU A 128 -5.37 -1.74 2.72
C LEU A 128 -4.66 -1.18 1.47
N ALA A 129 -3.34 -1.34 1.37
CA ALA A 129 -2.56 -0.88 0.23
C ALA A 129 -2.99 -1.58 -1.08
N VAL A 130 -3.19 -2.90 -1.05
CA VAL A 130 -3.65 -3.68 -2.21
C VAL A 130 -5.08 -3.30 -2.59
N ALA A 131 -5.99 -3.20 -1.61
CA ALA A 131 -7.38 -2.79 -1.86
C ALA A 131 -7.43 -1.44 -2.57
N ARG A 132 -6.66 -0.46 -2.06
CA ARG A 132 -6.59 0.88 -2.63
C ARG A 132 -6.05 0.87 -4.07
N LEU A 133 -4.97 0.14 -4.33
CA LEU A 133 -4.39 0.02 -5.68
C LEU A 133 -5.34 -0.67 -6.67
N ARG A 134 -6.19 -1.59 -6.21
CA ARG A 134 -7.25 -2.19 -7.04
C ARG A 134 -8.37 -1.21 -7.32
N ALA A 135 -8.98 -0.67 -6.27
CA ALA A 135 -10.18 0.16 -6.37
C ALA A 135 -9.93 1.50 -7.04
N LEU A 136 -8.77 2.12 -6.77
CA LEU A 136 -8.46 3.47 -7.26
C LEU A 136 -7.41 3.47 -8.37
N GLY A 137 -6.60 2.40 -8.47
CA GLY A 137 -5.51 2.29 -9.43
C GLY A 137 -5.73 1.26 -10.54
N GLY A 138 -6.84 0.51 -10.53
CA GLY A 138 -7.16 -0.47 -11.57
C GLY A 138 -6.27 -1.72 -11.55
N ALA A 139 -5.61 -2.03 -10.44
CA ALA A 139 -4.80 -3.25 -10.34
C ALA A 139 -5.64 -4.52 -10.47
N ALA A 140 -5.13 -5.52 -11.18
CA ALA A 140 -5.73 -6.85 -11.23
C ALA A 140 -5.61 -7.59 -9.88
N THR A 141 -6.22 -8.77 -9.80
CA THR A 141 -6.29 -9.56 -8.57
C THR A 141 -4.98 -10.25 -8.19
N ALA A 142 -4.01 -10.36 -9.10
CA ALA A 142 -2.77 -11.06 -8.80
C ALA A 142 -1.90 -10.27 -7.80
N ILE A 143 -1.24 -11.03 -6.91
CA ILE A 143 -0.25 -10.53 -5.97
C ILE A 143 0.98 -11.43 -6.12
N ASN A 144 2.15 -10.84 -6.34
CA ASN A 144 3.41 -11.56 -6.43
C ASN A 144 4.50 -10.93 -5.55
N GLY A 145 5.67 -11.56 -5.48
CA GLY A 145 6.85 -11.00 -4.82
C GLY A 145 7.86 -10.46 -5.83
N HIS A 146 8.75 -9.57 -5.39
CA HIS A 146 9.81 -9.02 -6.23
C HIS A 146 10.66 -10.12 -6.90
N LEU A 147 10.94 -11.23 -6.21
CA LEU A 147 11.64 -12.39 -6.76
C LEU A 147 10.98 -13.03 -7.99
N ASN A 148 9.70 -12.73 -8.26
CA ASN A 148 9.02 -13.21 -9.47
C ASN A 148 9.35 -12.37 -10.72
N HIS A 149 10.01 -11.22 -10.56
CA HIS A 149 10.43 -10.36 -11.67
C HIS A 149 11.93 -10.45 -11.98
N LEU A 150 12.76 -10.74 -10.98
CA LEU A 150 14.21 -10.94 -11.14
C LEU A 150 14.83 -11.74 -9.99
N ALA A 151 16.09 -12.14 -10.13
CA ALA A 151 16.85 -12.84 -9.10
C ALA A 151 17.14 -11.93 -7.90
N THR A 152 16.33 -12.04 -6.84
CA THR A 152 16.49 -11.29 -5.59
C THR A 152 15.92 -12.08 -4.41
N ALA A 153 16.42 -11.80 -3.20
CA ALA A 153 15.84 -12.33 -1.95
C ALA A 153 14.55 -11.61 -1.53
N CYS A 154 14.28 -10.43 -2.10
CA CYS A 154 13.08 -9.65 -1.81
C CYS A 154 11.82 -10.40 -2.33
N PRO A 155 10.72 -10.52 -1.54
CA PRO A 155 10.41 -9.76 -0.33
C PRO A 155 10.75 -10.45 1.00
N GLY A 156 11.66 -11.41 1.02
CA GLY A 156 12.06 -12.13 2.23
C GLY A 156 10.90 -12.94 2.84
N ASN A 157 10.76 -12.90 4.16
CA ASN A 157 9.71 -13.66 4.87
C ASN A 157 8.27 -13.25 4.48
N LEU A 158 8.06 -12.06 3.92
CA LEU A 158 6.75 -11.64 3.40
C LEU A 158 6.28 -12.51 2.22
N TYR A 159 7.18 -13.22 1.54
CA TYR A 159 6.79 -14.08 0.43
C TYR A 159 5.84 -15.21 0.87
N THR A 160 5.94 -15.65 2.12
CA THR A 160 4.99 -16.64 2.68
C THR A 160 3.55 -16.12 2.65
N TRP A 161 3.34 -14.82 2.90
CA TRP A 161 2.02 -14.18 2.81
C TRP A 161 1.52 -13.99 1.38
N VAL A 162 2.44 -13.86 0.42
CA VAL A 162 2.11 -13.86 -1.01
C VAL A 162 1.61 -15.25 -1.40
N GLN A 163 2.37 -16.29 -1.08
CA GLN A 163 2.07 -17.67 -1.49
C GLN A 163 0.76 -18.22 -0.93
N ASN A 164 0.42 -17.87 0.32
CA ASN A 164 -0.80 -18.36 0.98
C ASN A 164 -2.00 -17.41 0.81
N GLY A 165 -1.90 -16.37 -0.03
CA GLY A 165 -2.99 -15.44 -0.30
C GLY A 165 -3.36 -14.51 0.86
N THR A 166 -2.58 -14.47 1.94
CA THR A 166 -2.87 -13.67 3.14
C THR A 166 -3.03 -12.18 2.83
N LEU A 167 -2.35 -11.67 1.81
CA LEU A 167 -2.35 -10.26 1.43
C LEU A 167 -3.55 -9.85 0.56
N ALA A 168 -4.33 -10.82 0.08
CA ALA A 168 -5.56 -10.51 -0.62
C ALA A 168 -6.50 -9.70 0.29
N PRO A 169 -7.03 -8.57 -0.20
CA PRO A 169 -8.20 -7.93 0.37
C PRO A 169 -9.32 -8.98 0.56
N GLY A 170 -9.93 -8.98 1.74
CA GLY A 170 -11.00 -9.91 2.15
C GLY A 170 -11.46 -9.69 3.60
N THR A 171 -11.08 -8.58 4.23
CA THR A 171 -11.43 -8.25 5.61
C THR A 171 -12.64 -7.33 5.61
N VAL A 172 -13.66 -7.67 6.41
CA VAL A 172 -14.76 -6.75 6.70
C VAL A 172 -14.38 -5.96 7.96
N ARG A 173 -14.42 -4.63 7.86
CA ARG A 173 -14.20 -3.70 8.97
C ARG A 173 -15.45 -2.95 9.31
N THR A 174 -15.56 -2.47 10.54
CA THR A 174 -16.57 -1.49 10.90
C THR A 174 -15.95 -0.10 11.03
N HIS A 175 -16.52 0.87 10.34
CA HIS A 175 -16.20 2.28 10.43
C HIS A 175 -17.38 3.03 11.07
N THR A 176 -17.11 3.89 12.05
CA THR A 176 -18.12 4.77 12.63
C THR A 176 -18.00 6.14 11.99
N VAL A 177 -19.04 6.57 11.28
CA VAL A 177 -19.08 7.84 10.54
C VAL A 177 -18.84 9.01 11.49
N GLN A 178 -17.88 9.86 11.13
CA GLN A 178 -17.53 11.10 11.82
C GLN A 178 -18.19 12.30 11.13
N ALA A 179 -18.23 13.44 11.84
CA ALA A 179 -18.75 14.68 11.29
C ALA A 179 -17.98 15.11 10.03
N GLY A 180 -18.72 15.42 8.96
CA GLY A 180 -18.17 15.87 7.68
C GLY A 180 -17.70 14.74 6.73
N GLU A 181 -17.79 13.46 7.12
CA GLU A 181 -17.48 12.36 6.21
C GLU A 181 -18.60 12.12 5.20
N THR A 182 -18.22 11.72 3.99
CA THR A 182 -19.12 11.22 2.94
C THR A 182 -18.73 9.79 2.60
N LEU A 183 -19.64 9.01 2.01
CA LEU A 183 -19.30 7.68 1.49
C LEU A 183 -18.10 7.72 0.55
N TYR A 184 -17.99 8.78 -0.26
CA TYR A 184 -16.84 9.00 -1.13
C TYR A 184 -15.54 9.14 -0.34
N ALA A 185 -15.51 10.03 0.66
CA ALA A 185 -14.32 10.24 1.50
C ALA A 185 -13.95 8.97 2.29
N ILE A 186 -14.93 8.22 2.78
CA ILE A 186 -14.74 6.94 3.49
C ILE A 186 -14.19 5.89 2.52
N GLY A 187 -14.77 5.76 1.33
CA GLY A 187 -14.28 4.87 0.28
C GLY A 187 -12.82 5.16 -0.08
N GLN A 188 -12.49 6.43 -0.28
CA GLN A 188 -11.10 6.87 -0.47
C GLN A 188 -10.22 6.46 0.71
N ARG A 189 -10.65 6.68 1.95
CA ARG A 189 -9.90 6.33 3.16
C ARG A 189 -9.56 4.84 3.25
N TYR A 190 -10.52 3.98 2.92
CA TYR A 190 -10.36 2.52 3.01
C TYR A 190 -9.91 1.86 1.69
N GLY A 191 -9.72 2.65 0.62
CA GLY A 191 -9.32 2.12 -0.67
C GLY A 191 -10.37 1.22 -1.30
N VAL A 192 -11.65 1.57 -1.17
CA VAL A 192 -12.77 0.84 -1.76
C VAL A 192 -13.70 1.80 -2.49
N ALA A 193 -14.43 1.29 -3.48
CA ALA A 193 -15.47 2.09 -4.12
C ALA A 193 -16.55 2.45 -3.09
N TRP A 194 -16.96 3.71 -3.06
CA TRP A 194 -18.01 4.17 -2.15
C TRP A 194 -19.35 3.46 -2.41
N THR A 195 -19.60 3.06 -3.66
CA THR A 195 -20.75 2.24 -4.06
C THR A 195 -20.70 0.87 -3.40
N SER A 196 -19.54 0.23 -3.32
CA SER A 196 -19.37 -1.03 -2.59
C SER A 196 -19.68 -0.89 -1.11
N ILE A 197 -19.33 0.25 -0.50
CA ILE A 197 -19.74 0.56 0.87
C ILE A 197 -21.26 0.70 0.95
N ALA A 198 -21.87 1.44 0.03
CA ALA A 198 -23.32 1.65 0.00
C ALA A 198 -24.07 0.32 -0.11
N ASP A 199 -23.72 -0.49 -1.11
CA ASP A 199 -24.31 -1.80 -1.39
C ASP A 199 -24.17 -2.74 -0.19
N ARG A 200 -22.97 -2.80 0.42
CA ARG A 200 -22.71 -3.67 1.57
C ARG A 200 -23.51 -3.28 2.80
N ASN A 201 -23.86 -2.01 2.94
CA ASN A 201 -24.59 -1.46 4.08
C ASN A 201 -26.07 -1.21 3.77
N GLY A 202 -26.57 -1.63 2.61
CA GLY A 202 -27.95 -1.41 2.20
C GLY A 202 -28.33 0.07 2.03
N ILE A 203 -27.34 0.94 1.81
CA ILE A 203 -27.56 2.37 1.61
C ILE A 203 -27.91 2.59 0.14
N ARG A 204 -29.05 3.25 -0.10
CA ARG A 204 -29.57 3.57 -1.44
C ARG A 204 -29.67 5.08 -1.62
N ASP A 205 -29.91 5.52 -2.85
CA ASP A 205 -30.23 6.92 -3.17
C ASP A 205 -31.24 7.50 -2.15
N PRO A 206 -30.98 8.68 -1.55
CA PRO A 206 -29.94 9.68 -1.89
C PRO A 206 -28.55 9.48 -1.24
N TYR A 207 -28.22 8.25 -0.82
CA TYR A 207 -26.91 7.84 -0.26
C TYR A 207 -26.48 8.55 1.03
N LEU A 208 -27.46 8.89 1.87
CA LEU A 208 -27.22 9.56 3.15
C LEU A 208 -26.55 8.63 4.17
N ILE A 209 -25.60 9.21 4.89
CA ILE A 209 -24.99 8.62 6.09
C ILE A 209 -25.08 9.61 7.24
N TYR A 210 -25.14 9.09 8.46
CA TYR A 210 -25.30 9.88 9.68
C TYR A 210 -24.11 9.72 10.61
N VAL A 211 -23.73 10.79 11.30
CA VAL A 211 -22.67 10.72 12.34
C VAL A 211 -23.03 9.65 13.37
N GLY A 212 -22.07 8.80 13.71
CA GLY A 212 -22.26 7.65 14.61
C GLY A 212 -22.74 6.37 13.92
N GLN A 213 -23.20 6.44 12.67
CA GLN A 213 -23.58 5.25 11.89
C GLN A 213 -22.39 4.31 11.71
N ARG A 214 -22.62 3.01 11.89
CA ARG A 214 -21.62 1.97 11.71
C ARG A 214 -21.74 1.39 10.31
N LEU A 215 -20.66 1.49 9.53
CA LEU A 215 -20.55 0.98 8.16
C LEU A 215 -19.62 -0.22 8.11
N LEU A 216 -20.07 -1.30 7.51
CA LEU A 216 -19.27 -2.44 7.10
C LEU A 216 -18.49 -2.10 5.84
N ILE A 217 -17.17 -2.06 5.96
CA ILE A 217 -16.24 -1.80 4.87
C ILE A 217 -15.56 -3.11 4.51
N SER A 218 -15.88 -3.68 3.35
CA SER A 218 -15.20 -4.86 2.84
C SER A 218 -14.02 -4.42 1.99
N TYR A 219 -12.81 -4.75 2.43
CA TYR A 219 -11.64 -4.68 1.57
C TYR A 219 -10.88 -5.99 1.64
#